data_AF-A0A350J4B7-F1
#
_entry.id   AF-A0A350J4B7-F1
#
_cell.length_a   1.000
_cell.length_b   1.000
_cell.length_c   1.000
_cell.angle_alpha   90.00
_cell.angle_beta   90.00
_cell.angle_gamma   90.00
#
_symmetry.space_group_name_H-M   'P 1'
#
loop_
_entity.id
_entity.type
_entity.pdbx_description
1 polymer ?
#
loop_
_entity_poly.entity_id
_entity_poly.type
_entity_poly.pdbx_seq_one_letter_code
_entity_poly.pdbx_strand_id
1 'polypeptide(L)'
;MDRYIETTPERLLGPRLLPPPLLYDGKIQGEDTMRRYNAKIQGEDTMGRHAMKSSIKPLMMSCKLITLCLMVVSTLTLSLNTQAFEDKTADRAIIRQFSESDERYLQQGRARINELTRRHLGSRFQQQQEHDVALLQRLLDEQLVSTQDSRLLQDMGIILGDLLILEFDLRWVIYVDKYGPSRALQLKLTENVLFPITMISRRAEVGLEVDIAALYQQAEKKISAYKAAARRFY
;
A
#
# COMPACT_ATOMS: atom_id res chain seq x y z
N MET A 1 5.84 -49.81 -62.94
CA MET A 1 5.96 -50.30 -61.55
C MET A 1 5.69 -49.12 -60.64
N ASP A 2 4.45 -49.06 -60.15
CA ASP A 2 3.98 -48.09 -59.19
C ASP A 2 4.79 -48.10 -57.88
N ARG A 3 4.96 -46.92 -57.29
CA ARG A 3 4.50 -46.68 -55.92
C ARG A 3 4.38 -45.19 -55.61
N TYR A 4 3.12 -44.77 -55.55
CA TYR A 4 2.54 -43.73 -54.71
C TYR A 4 3.24 -43.59 -53.34
N ILE A 5 3.58 -42.36 -52.93
CA ILE A 5 3.30 -41.85 -51.57
C ILE A 5 2.86 -40.38 -51.67
N GLU A 6 1.57 -40.23 -51.46
CA GLU A 6 0.73 -39.11 -51.02
C GLU A 6 1.32 -37.71 -50.75
N THR A 7 0.72 -36.75 -51.45
CA THR A 7 0.54 -35.34 -51.11
C THR A 7 -0.53 -35.14 -50.02
N THR A 8 -0.29 -34.35 -48.97
CA THR A 8 -1.29 -33.48 -48.30
C THR A 8 -0.61 -32.50 -47.31
N PRO A 9 -1.24 -31.38 -46.87
CA PRO A 9 -0.87 -30.05 -47.34
C PRO A 9 -0.35 -29.11 -46.23
N GLU A 10 0.36 -28.06 -46.65
CA GLU A 10 0.66 -26.88 -45.85
C GLU A 10 -0.61 -26.32 -45.19
N ARG A 11 -0.71 -26.47 -43.86
CA ARG A 11 -1.64 -25.70 -43.04
C ARG A 11 -0.96 -24.39 -42.67
N LEU A 12 -1.36 -23.34 -43.38
CA LEU A 12 -1.17 -21.94 -43.05
C LEU A 12 -1.55 -21.67 -41.59
N LEU A 13 -0.56 -21.62 -40.69
CA LEU A 13 -0.70 -20.96 -39.41
C LEU A 13 -0.40 -19.47 -39.64
N GLY A 14 -1.45 -18.71 -39.96
CA GLY A 14 -1.39 -17.25 -39.92
C GLY A 14 -0.95 -16.75 -38.54
N PRO A 15 -0.43 -15.52 -38.43
CA PRO A 15 0.02 -14.98 -37.16
C PRO A 15 -1.14 -15.01 -36.17
N ARG A 16 -0.92 -15.69 -35.03
CA ARG A 16 -1.82 -15.66 -33.88
C ARG A 16 -1.94 -14.19 -33.46
N LEU A 17 -3.02 -13.53 -33.90
CA LEU A 17 -3.45 -12.25 -33.34
C LEU A 17 -3.66 -12.50 -31.84
N LEU A 18 -2.69 -12.07 -31.04
CA LEU A 18 -2.84 -11.94 -29.61
C LEU A 18 -4.10 -11.10 -29.38
N PRO A 19 -5.04 -11.52 -28.52
CA PRO A 19 -6.16 -10.68 -28.17
C PRO A 19 -5.61 -9.36 -27.57
N PRO A 20 -6.24 -8.22 -27.86
CA PRO A 20 -5.82 -6.94 -27.28
C PRO A 20 -5.81 -7.06 -25.75
N PRO A 21 -4.82 -6.46 -25.06
CA PRO A 21 -4.78 -6.49 -23.61
C PRO A 21 -6.08 -5.90 -23.08
N LEU A 22 -6.81 -6.69 -22.29
CA LEU A 22 -7.98 -6.23 -21.56
C LEU A 22 -7.54 -5.01 -20.74
N LEU A 23 -8.06 -3.85 -21.13
CA LEU A 23 -7.93 -2.60 -20.41
C LEU A 23 -8.57 -2.81 -19.03
N TYR A 24 -7.75 -3.20 -18.07
CA TYR A 24 -8.16 -3.30 -16.68
C TYR A 24 -8.36 -1.87 -16.18
N ASP A 25 -9.61 -1.38 -16.23
CA ASP A 25 -10.07 -0.23 -15.45
C ASP A 25 -10.14 -0.65 -13.97
N GLY A 26 -8.96 -0.94 -13.43
CA GLY A 26 -8.76 -1.25 -12.03
C GLY A 26 -8.65 0.06 -11.28
N LYS A 27 -9.81 0.64 -10.90
CA LYS A 27 -9.87 1.46 -9.69
C LYS A 27 -9.02 0.77 -8.63
N ILE A 28 -7.97 1.45 -8.17
CA ILE A 28 -7.04 0.94 -7.17
C ILE A 28 -7.81 0.85 -5.85
N GLN A 29 -8.55 -0.25 -5.69
CA GLN A 29 -9.39 -0.57 -4.54
C GLN A 29 -8.53 -1.12 -3.39
N GLY A 30 -7.46 -0.38 -3.09
CA GLY A 30 -6.61 -0.51 -1.91
C GLY A 30 -6.19 0.87 -1.36
N GLU A 31 -6.47 1.96 -2.09
CA GLU A 31 -6.19 3.33 -1.63
C GLU A 31 -7.28 3.84 -0.66
N ASP A 32 -8.51 3.33 -0.77
CA ASP A 32 -9.66 3.82 -0.01
C ASP A 32 -9.75 3.22 1.41
N THR A 33 -9.15 2.04 1.64
CA THR A 33 -9.10 1.39 2.96
C THR A 33 -8.13 2.08 3.91
N MET A 34 -7.03 2.67 3.42
CA MET A 34 -6.10 3.46 4.23
C MET A 34 -6.51 4.93 4.38
N ARG A 35 -7.31 5.49 3.45
CA ARG A 35 -7.94 6.82 3.62
C ARG A 35 -8.84 6.90 4.85
N ARG A 36 -9.54 5.82 5.20
CA ARG A 36 -10.38 5.76 6.41
C ARG A 36 -9.59 5.80 7.71
N TYR A 37 -8.30 5.48 7.70
CA TYR A 37 -7.47 5.55 8.90
C TYR A 37 -7.20 7.02 9.30
N ASN A 38 -6.95 7.90 8.34
CA ASN A 38 -6.68 9.33 8.63
C ASN A 38 -7.92 10.13 9.04
N ALA A 39 -9.13 9.75 8.61
CA ALA A 39 -10.36 10.39 9.08
C ALA A 39 -10.63 10.18 10.58
N LYS A 40 -10.03 9.15 11.19
CA LYS A 40 -10.24 8.83 12.61
C LYS A 40 -9.16 9.39 13.53
N ILE A 41 -7.96 9.66 13.01
CA ILE A 41 -6.88 10.31 13.78
C ILE A 41 -7.07 11.83 13.89
N GLN A 42 -7.86 12.45 13.00
CA GLN A 42 -8.21 13.89 13.06
C GLN A 42 -9.55 14.20 13.77
N GLY A 43 -10.26 13.19 14.28
CA GLY A 43 -11.61 13.36 14.82
C GLY A 43 -11.73 13.45 16.35
N GLU A 44 -10.64 13.29 17.11
CA GLU A 44 -10.69 13.20 18.58
C GLU A 44 -10.41 14.53 19.32
N ASP A 45 -10.17 15.65 18.63
CA ASP A 45 -9.72 16.91 19.26
C ASP A 45 -10.66 18.13 19.10
N THR A 46 -11.97 17.94 18.94
CA THR A 46 -12.92 19.06 19.07
C THR A 46 -14.19 18.68 19.85
N MET A 47 -14.11 18.72 21.18
CA MET A 47 -15.28 18.74 22.05
C MET A 47 -15.43 20.13 22.71
N GLY A 48 -16.13 21.03 22.00
CA GLY A 48 -16.42 22.41 22.41
C GLY A 48 -17.91 22.66 22.65
N ARG A 49 -18.33 22.47 23.91
CA ARG A 49 -19.40 23.14 24.70
C ARG A 49 -20.50 23.99 24.01
N HIS A 50 -21.75 23.53 24.17
CA HIS A 50 -23.07 24.20 24.39
C HIS A 50 -23.37 25.67 23.99
N ALA A 51 -24.54 25.87 23.33
CA ALA A 51 -25.71 26.68 23.79
C ALA A 51 -26.78 26.83 22.66
N MET A 52 -27.96 26.19 22.76
CA MET A 52 -29.27 26.75 23.21
C MET A 52 -29.99 27.72 22.23
N LYS A 53 -31.08 27.22 21.58
CA LYS A 53 -32.49 27.72 21.71
C LYS A 53 -33.40 27.09 20.64
N SER A 54 -34.47 26.43 21.06
CA SER A 54 -35.74 26.44 20.32
C SER A 54 -36.91 26.35 21.29
N SER A 55 -37.72 27.40 21.27
CA SER A 55 -38.98 27.54 21.97
C SER A 55 -40.06 26.72 21.28
N ILE A 56 -40.82 25.90 22.02
CA ILE A 56 -42.27 25.65 21.85
C ILE A 56 -42.79 25.12 23.20
N LYS A 57 -43.83 25.74 23.75
CA LYS A 57 -44.72 25.19 24.78
C LYS A 57 -46.12 25.04 24.17
N PRO A 58 -47.13 24.50 24.89
CA PRO A 58 -47.32 23.08 25.21
C PRO A 58 -48.73 22.62 24.78
N LEU A 59 -48.98 21.32 24.59
CA LEU A 59 -50.37 20.84 24.71
C LEU A 59 -50.45 19.33 25.02
N MET A 60 -51.11 19.05 26.15
CA MET A 60 -51.83 17.82 26.53
C MET A 60 -51.06 16.60 27.10
N MET A 61 -50.96 16.60 28.44
CA MET A 61 -51.63 15.63 29.35
C MET A 61 -52.41 14.54 28.58
N SER A 62 -52.14 13.24 28.65
CA SER A 62 -52.08 12.39 29.84
C SER A 62 -51.86 10.93 29.37
N CYS A 63 -50.68 10.34 29.57
CA CYS A 63 -50.42 8.89 29.40
C CYS A 63 -48.97 8.53 29.83
N LYS A 64 -48.53 8.98 31.02
CA LYS A 64 -47.09 8.95 31.39
C LYS A 64 -46.58 7.66 32.04
N LEU A 65 -47.43 6.67 32.31
CA LEU A 65 -46.99 5.44 33.00
C LEU A 65 -46.70 4.26 32.06
N ILE A 66 -47.40 4.16 30.92
CA ILE A 66 -47.28 3.02 30.00
C ILE A 66 -46.12 3.22 29.01
N THR A 67 -45.87 4.46 28.59
CA THR A 67 -44.80 4.81 27.65
C THR A 67 -43.40 4.74 28.28
N LEU A 68 -43.31 4.86 29.61
CA LEU A 68 -42.05 4.78 30.35
C LEU A 68 -41.49 3.35 30.36
N CYS A 69 -42.35 2.35 30.56
CA CYS A 69 -41.94 0.94 30.56
C CYS A 69 -41.52 0.44 29.17
N LEU A 70 -42.18 0.90 28.10
CA LEU A 70 -41.79 0.56 26.73
C LEU A 70 -40.41 1.14 26.36
N MET A 71 -40.10 2.36 26.79
CA MET A 71 -38.79 3.00 26.55
C MET A 71 -37.63 2.33 27.33
N VAL A 72 -37.87 1.85 28.55
CA VAL A 72 -36.85 1.17 29.36
C VAL A 72 -36.53 -0.23 28.82
N VAL A 73 -37.54 -0.95 28.30
CA VAL A 73 -37.32 -2.27 27.68
C VAL A 73 -36.59 -2.16 26.35
N SER A 74 -36.88 -1.14 25.53
CA SER A 74 -36.17 -0.89 24.26
C SER A 74 -34.72 -0.43 24.44
N THR A 75 -34.39 0.24 25.54
CA THR A 75 -33.00 0.68 25.82
C THR A 75 -32.14 -0.45 26.38
N LEU A 76 -32.75 -1.43 27.06
CA LEU A 76 -32.02 -2.57 27.63
C LEU A 76 -31.71 -3.68 26.61
N THR A 77 -32.54 -3.84 25.57
CA THR A 77 -32.28 -4.83 24.50
C THR A 77 -31.22 -4.38 23.50
N LEU A 78 -30.86 -3.10 23.45
CA LEU A 78 -29.80 -2.58 22.57
C LEU A 78 -28.38 -2.82 23.12
N SER A 79 -28.24 -3.19 24.39
CA SER A 79 -26.93 -3.28 25.07
C SER A 79 -26.28 -4.68 25.02
N LEU A 80 -26.88 -5.65 24.32
CA LEU A 80 -26.39 -7.04 24.27
C LEU A 80 -25.70 -7.42 22.95
N ASN A 81 -25.61 -6.52 21.95
CA ASN A 81 -25.10 -6.83 20.61
C ASN A 81 -23.73 -6.23 20.27
N THR A 82 -22.85 -6.04 21.25
CA THR A 82 -21.44 -5.68 20.96
C THR A 82 -20.47 -6.34 21.94
N GLN A 83 -20.60 -7.64 22.11
CA GLN A 83 -19.43 -8.46 22.43
C GLN A 83 -19.08 -9.25 21.18
N ALA A 84 -18.55 -8.53 20.19
CA ALA A 84 -17.80 -9.17 19.12
C ALA A 84 -16.64 -9.90 19.81
N PHE A 85 -16.64 -11.23 19.68
CA PHE A 85 -15.54 -12.08 20.09
C PHE A 85 -14.30 -11.54 19.37
N GLU A 86 -13.44 -10.84 20.10
CA GLU A 86 -12.19 -10.29 19.60
C GLU A 86 -11.27 -11.47 19.32
N ASP A 87 -11.38 -12.04 18.11
CA ASP A 87 -10.51 -13.11 17.65
C ASP A 87 -9.08 -12.56 17.51
N LYS A 88 -8.32 -12.65 18.59
CA LYS A 88 -6.91 -12.23 18.66
C LYS A 88 -6.01 -13.00 17.69
N THR A 89 -6.51 -14.05 17.03
CA THR A 89 -5.75 -14.76 15.99
C THR A 89 -5.92 -14.15 14.59
N ALA A 90 -6.97 -13.34 14.38
CA ALA A 90 -7.23 -12.65 13.11
C ALA A 90 -6.29 -11.46 12.82
N ASP A 91 -5.48 -11.02 13.80
CA ASP A 91 -4.57 -9.86 13.64
C ASP A 91 -3.12 -10.25 13.26
N ARG A 92 -2.83 -11.55 13.07
CA ARG A 92 -1.47 -11.97 12.67
C ARG A 92 -1.29 -11.82 11.16
N ALA A 93 -0.36 -10.97 10.76
CA ALA A 93 -0.07 -10.76 9.35
C ALA A 93 0.51 -12.03 8.69
N ILE A 94 0.18 -12.20 7.42
CA ILE A 94 0.60 -13.33 6.59
C ILE A 94 1.58 -12.85 5.53
N ILE A 95 2.70 -13.55 5.39
CA ILE A 95 3.68 -13.28 4.34
C ILE A 95 3.45 -14.25 3.19
N ARG A 96 3.13 -13.71 2.01
CA ARG A 96 2.99 -14.46 0.77
C ARG A 96 4.16 -14.15 -0.16
N GLN A 97 4.51 -15.15 -0.97
CA GLN A 97 5.51 -14.96 -2.04
C GLN A 97 4.98 -14.03 -3.12
N PHE A 98 5.90 -13.35 -3.81
CA PHE A 98 5.58 -12.50 -4.94
C PHE A 98 5.07 -13.33 -6.12
N SER A 99 3.97 -12.89 -6.73
CA SER A 99 3.43 -13.49 -7.94
C SER A 99 3.95 -12.80 -9.20
N GLU A 100 3.69 -13.36 -10.39
CA GLU A 100 4.05 -12.72 -11.65
C GLU A 100 3.42 -11.34 -11.82
N SER A 101 2.18 -11.14 -11.34
CA SER A 101 1.51 -9.84 -11.44
C SER A 101 2.16 -8.79 -10.54
N ASP A 102 2.66 -9.22 -9.37
CA ASP A 102 3.41 -8.34 -8.46
C ASP A 102 4.74 -7.92 -9.06
N GLU A 103 5.45 -8.85 -9.70
CA GLU A 103 6.68 -8.53 -10.41
C GLU A 103 6.41 -7.56 -11.57
N ARG A 104 5.37 -7.82 -12.38
CA ARG A 104 4.97 -6.90 -13.46
C ARG A 104 4.66 -5.49 -12.93
N TYR A 105 3.99 -5.38 -11.79
CA TYR A 105 3.73 -4.08 -11.16
C TYR A 105 5.04 -3.34 -10.86
N LEU A 106 6.02 -4.02 -10.25
CA LEU A 106 7.31 -3.41 -9.95
C LEU A 106 8.07 -3.02 -11.22
N GLN A 107 8.09 -3.89 -12.23
CA GLN A 107 8.73 -3.61 -13.52
C GLN A 107 8.13 -2.39 -14.22
N GLN A 108 6.81 -2.23 -14.19
CA GLN A 108 6.15 -1.05 -14.74
C GLN A 108 6.52 0.23 -13.97
N GLY A 109 6.67 0.15 -12.64
CA GLY A 109 7.16 1.28 -11.84
C GLY A 109 8.59 1.69 -12.20
N ARG A 110 9.49 0.71 -12.27
CA ARG A 110 10.87 0.92 -12.72
C ARG A 110 10.94 1.57 -14.09
N ALA A 111 10.12 1.11 -15.04
CA ALA A 111 10.08 1.66 -16.38
C ALA A 111 9.60 3.11 -16.41
N ARG A 112 8.52 3.44 -15.68
CA ARG A 112 7.98 4.80 -15.61
C ARG A 112 8.99 5.79 -15.04
N ILE A 113 9.59 5.47 -13.89
CA ILE A 113 10.52 6.38 -13.22
C ILE A 113 11.84 6.53 -13.99
N ASN A 114 12.33 5.45 -14.63
CA ASN A 114 13.50 5.55 -15.51
C ASN A 114 13.22 6.42 -16.74
N GLU A 115 12.06 6.28 -17.37
CA GLU A 115 11.71 7.10 -18.53
C GLU A 115 11.58 8.59 -18.16
N LEU A 116 10.98 8.90 -16.99
CA LEU A 116 10.95 10.26 -16.45
C LEU A 116 12.36 10.81 -16.23
N THR A 117 13.21 10.04 -15.54
CA THR A 117 14.59 10.41 -15.23
C THR A 117 15.41 10.64 -16.51
N ARG A 118 15.26 9.76 -17.50
CA ARG A 118 15.94 9.88 -18.80
C ARG A 118 15.52 11.13 -19.55
N ARG A 119 14.22 11.42 -19.57
CA ARG A 119 13.66 12.57 -20.30
C ARG A 119 14.07 13.90 -19.70
N HIS A 120 14.06 14.02 -18.37
CA HIS A 120 14.26 15.31 -17.70
C HIS A 120 15.70 15.52 -17.20
N LEU A 121 16.38 14.45 -16.77
CA LEU A 121 17.73 14.55 -16.19
C LEU A 121 18.83 14.01 -17.10
N GLY A 122 18.49 13.42 -18.25
CA GLY A 122 19.46 12.80 -19.16
C GLY A 122 20.19 11.61 -18.55
N SER A 123 19.66 11.03 -17.47
CA SER A 123 20.30 9.98 -16.68
C SER A 123 19.37 8.78 -16.50
N ARG A 124 19.89 7.70 -15.92
CA ARG A 124 19.14 6.49 -15.59
C ARG A 124 19.60 5.93 -14.25
N PHE A 125 18.76 5.13 -13.62
CA PHE A 125 19.15 4.35 -12.45
C PHE A 125 20.10 3.22 -12.87
N GLN A 126 21.15 3.01 -12.09
CA GLN A 126 22.26 2.11 -12.42
C GLN A 126 22.50 1.04 -11.36
N GLN A 127 21.62 0.92 -10.37
CA GLN A 127 21.78 0.00 -9.25
C GLN A 127 23.03 0.34 -8.42
N GLN A 128 23.37 1.63 -8.34
CA GLN A 128 24.51 2.16 -7.60
C GLN A 128 23.97 3.09 -6.52
N GLN A 129 24.17 2.74 -5.25
CA GLN A 129 23.54 3.42 -4.12
C GLN A 129 23.71 4.94 -4.16
N GLU A 130 24.94 5.45 -4.21
CA GLU A 130 25.22 6.89 -4.15
C GLU A 130 24.59 7.65 -5.33
N HIS A 131 24.77 7.14 -6.54
CA HIS A 131 24.23 7.73 -7.77
C HIS A 131 22.70 7.70 -7.80
N ASP A 132 22.09 6.56 -7.49
CA ASP A 132 20.64 6.39 -7.57
C ASP A 132 19.92 7.13 -6.44
N VAL A 133 20.47 7.19 -5.23
CA VAL A 133 19.96 8.02 -4.12
C VAL A 133 19.99 9.49 -4.52
N ALA A 134 21.08 9.98 -5.11
CA ALA A 134 21.18 11.35 -5.58
C ALA A 134 20.17 11.65 -6.70
N LEU A 135 19.95 10.73 -7.63
CA LEU A 135 18.92 10.89 -8.67
C LEU A 135 17.51 10.93 -8.10
N LEU A 136 17.19 10.04 -7.15
CA LEU A 136 15.90 10.06 -6.46
C LEU A 136 15.68 11.40 -5.74
N GLN A 137 16.69 11.92 -5.05
CA GLN A 137 16.58 13.23 -4.40
C GLN A 137 16.33 14.35 -5.41
N ARG A 138 17.10 14.38 -6.51
CA ARG A 138 16.92 15.38 -7.58
C ARG A 138 15.52 15.37 -8.20
N LEU A 139 14.88 14.21 -8.34
CA LEU A 139 13.51 14.12 -8.84
C LEU A 139 12.52 14.90 -7.94
N LEU A 140 12.76 14.95 -6.63
CA LEU A 140 11.95 15.72 -5.68
C LEU A 140 12.36 17.19 -5.66
N ASP A 141 13.67 17.47 -5.58
CA ASP A 141 14.20 18.83 -5.48
C ASP A 141 13.85 19.69 -6.71
N GLU A 142 13.95 19.08 -7.91
CA GLU A 142 13.57 19.71 -9.19
C GLU A 142 12.06 19.65 -9.46
N GLN A 143 11.26 19.15 -8.51
CA GLN A 143 9.80 19.01 -8.60
C GLN A 143 9.31 18.20 -9.82
N LEU A 144 10.16 17.33 -10.35
CA LEU A 144 9.80 16.41 -11.44
C LEU A 144 8.84 15.31 -10.96
N VAL A 145 8.90 15.00 -9.67
CA VAL A 145 7.90 14.21 -8.95
C VAL A 145 7.27 15.10 -7.88
N SER A 146 5.98 15.39 -8.05
CA SER A 146 5.20 16.17 -7.08
C SER A 146 4.98 15.38 -5.79
N THR A 147 4.94 16.07 -4.65
CA THR A 147 4.57 15.48 -3.35
C THR A 147 3.14 14.93 -3.32
N GLN A 148 2.30 15.31 -4.30
CA GLN A 148 0.94 14.81 -4.47
C GLN A 148 0.84 13.65 -5.48
N ASP A 149 1.92 13.33 -6.22
CA ASP A 149 1.93 12.21 -7.16
C ASP A 149 2.30 10.91 -6.42
N SER A 150 1.32 10.36 -5.71
CA SER A 150 1.49 9.12 -4.94
C SER A 150 2.04 7.98 -5.80
N ARG A 151 1.71 7.94 -7.09
CA ARG A 151 2.16 6.88 -7.99
C ARG A 151 3.65 6.99 -8.28
N LEU A 152 4.14 8.16 -8.67
CA LEU A 152 5.57 8.35 -8.92
C LEU A 152 6.40 8.27 -7.63
N LEU A 153 5.88 8.75 -6.50
CA LEU A 153 6.52 8.58 -5.20
C LEU A 153 6.64 7.10 -4.81
N GLN A 154 5.64 6.29 -5.12
CA GLN A 154 5.71 4.84 -4.95
C GLN A 154 6.70 4.19 -5.93
N ASP A 155 6.74 4.65 -7.18
CA ASP A 155 7.72 4.17 -8.17
C ASP A 155 9.17 4.48 -7.73
N MET A 156 9.41 5.64 -7.12
CA MET A 156 10.68 5.96 -6.45
C MET A 156 10.98 5.00 -5.30
N GLY A 157 9.96 4.64 -4.51
CA GLY A 157 10.10 3.67 -3.43
C GLY A 157 10.41 2.25 -3.92
N ILE A 158 10.08 1.92 -5.18
CA ILE A 158 10.52 0.67 -5.81
C ILE A 158 12.04 0.69 -6.03
N ILE A 159 12.57 1.77 -6.61
CA ILE A 159 14.02 1.93 -6.84
C ILE A 159 14.78 1.91 -5.52
N LEU A 160 14.29 2.60 -4.50
CA LEU A 160 14.84 2.53 -3.15
C LEU A 160 14.88 1.08 -2.62
N GLY A 161 13.80 0.33 -2.84
CA GLY A 161 13.73 -1.08 -2.46
C GLY A 161 14.78 -1.93 -3.19
N ASP A 162 15.00 -1.68 -4.48
CA ASP A 162 16.02 -2.37 -5.27
C ASP A 162 17.43 -2.09 -4.71
N LEU A 163 17.73 -0.85 -4.33
CA LEU A 163 19.01 -0.51 -3.68
C LEU A 163 19.21 -1.25 -2.36
N LEU A 164 18.14 -1.42 -1.57
CA LEU A 164 18.22 -2.18 -0.32
C LEU A 164 18.43 -3.68 -0.55
N ILE A 165 17.86 -4.26 -1.60
CA ILE A 165 18.05 -5.68 -1.96
C ILE A 165 19.50 -5.95 -2.39
N LEU A 166 20.16 -5.00 -3.05
CA LEU A 166 21.54 -5.17 -3.51
C LEU A 166 22.51 -5.27 -2.33
N GLU A 167 22.33 -4.42 -1.32
CA GLU A 167 23.22 -4.34 -0.16
C GLU A 167 22.84 -5.35 0.95
N PHE A 168 21.56 -5.73 1.02
CA PHE A 168 21.05 -6.57 2.09
C PHE A 168 20.31 -7.78 1.51
N ASP A 169 20.50 -8.94 2.13
CA ASP A 169 19.82 -10.21 1.80
C ASP A 169 18.31 -10.17 2.12
N LEU A 170 17.60 -9.40 1.29
CA LEU A 170 16.18 -9.09 1.33
C LEU A 170 15.50 -9.65 0.08
N ARG A 171 14.19 -9.86 0.18
CA ARG A 171 13.37 -10.21 -0.99
C ARG A 171 12.02 -9.53 -0.95
N TRP A 172 11.46 -9.30 -2.13
CA TRP A 172 10.09 -8.83 -2.29
C TRP A 172 9.08 -9.90 -1.87
N VAL A 173 8.15 -9.52 -1.00
CA VAL A 173 7.04 -10.34 -0.51
C VAL A 173 5.75 -9.52 -0.46
N ILE A 174 4.60 -10.20 -0.44
CA ILE A 174 3.32 -9.59 -0.10
C ILE A 174 3.04 -9.82 1.39
N TYR A 175 3.06 -8.74 2.15
CA TYR A 175 2.67 -8.71 3.55
C TYR A 175 1.18 -8.40 3.63
N VAL A 176 0.38 -9.32 4.17
CA VAL A 176 -1.07 -9.18 4.29
C VAL A 176 -1.41 -8.98 5.76
N ASP A 177 -1.93 -7.81 6.11
CA ASP A 177 -2.46 -7.53 7.44
C ASP A 177 -3.97 -7.21 7.37
N LYS A 178 -4.53 -6.73 8.49
CA LYS A 178 -5.93 -6.32 8.59
C LYS A 178 -6.35 -5.20 7.64
N TYR A 179 -5.40 -4.42 7.10
CA TYR A 179 -5.65 -3.34 6.15
C TYR A 179 -5.53 -3.81 4.70
N GLY A 180 -4.91 -4.97 4.48
CA GLY A 180 -4.84 -5.65 3.19
C GLY A 180 -3.42 -6.01 2.76
N PRO A 181 -3.25 -6.46 1.51
CA PRO A 181 -1.95 -6.81 0.98
C PRO A 181 -1.10 -5.57 0.67
N SER A 182 0.14 -5.58 1.15
CA SER A 182 1.16 -4.58 0.89
C SER A 182 2.43 -5.24 0.36
N ARG A 183 3.11 -4.58 -0.58
CA ARG A 183 4.42 -5.01 -1.09
C ARG A 183 5.51 -4.58 -0.13
N ALA A 184 6.35 -5.53 0.28
CA ALA A 184 7.35 -5.31 1.31
C ALA A 184 8.66 -6.05 1.00
N LEU A 185 9.72 -5.67 1.69
CA LEU A 185 11.00 -6.37 1.72
C LEU A 185 11.13 -7.17 3.01
N GLN A 186 11.37 -8.47 2.91
CA GLN A 186 11.54 -9.36 4.06
C GLN A 186 13.00 -9.75 4.25
N LEU A 187 13.47 -9.71 5.49
CA LEU A 187 14.79 -10.21 5.88
C LEU A 187 14.75 -11.72 6.16
N LYS A 188 15.53 -12.53 5.42
CA LYS A 188 15.84 -13.95 5.72
C LYS A 188 14.70 -14.79 6.34
N LEU A 189 13.50 -14.80 5.74
CA LEU A 189 12.35 -15.58 6.25
C LEU A 189 11.87 -15.21 7.67
N THR A 190 12.33 -14.10 8.23
CA THR A 190 11.85 -13.57 9.51
C THR A 190 10.56 -12.79 9.33
N GLU A 191 9.84 -12.49 10.41
CA GLU A 191 8.67 -11.60 10.39
C GLU A 191 9.05 -10.12 10.19
N ASN A 192 10.36 -9.80 10.14
CA ASN A 192 10.84 -8.43 9.97
C ASN A 192 10.73 -7.99 8.51
N VAL A 193 9.92 -6.96 8.27
CA VAL A 193 9.66 -6.39 6.95
C VAL A 193 9.87 -4.87 6.89
N LEU A 194 10.20 -4.38 5.70
CA LEU A 194 10.27 -2.95 5.36
C LEU A 194 9.33 -2.64 4.18
N PHE A 195 8.83 -1.41 4.11
CA PHE A 195 7.83 -0.99 3.11
C PHE A 195 8.34 0.16 2.23
N PRO A 196 9.45 -0.03 1.49
CA PRO A 196 10.14 1.06 0.79
C PRO A 196 9.24 1.82 -0.19
N ILE A 197 8.30 1.12 -0.85
CA ILE A 197 7.30 1.71 -1.77
C ILE A 197 6.49 2.84 -1.10
N THR A 198 6.18 2.71 0.18
CA THR A 198 5.37 3.71 0.90
C THR A 198 6.18 4.62 1.82
N MET A 199 7.48 4.36 2.03
CA MET A 199 8.29 5.17 2.92
C MET A 199 8.42 6.62 2.44
N ILE A 200 8.51 6.81 1.11
CA ILE A 200 8.60 8.12 0.46
C ILE A 200 7.22 8.78 0.44
N SER A 201 6.20 8.10 -0.08
CA SER A 201 4.86 8.68 -0.25
C SER A 201 4.24 9.13 1.07
N ARG A 202 4.37 8.35 2.15
CA ARG A 202 3.82 8.71 3.47
C ARG A 202 4.40 9.99 4.04
N ARG A 203 5.68 10.29 3.78
CA ARG A 203 6.31 11.52 4.25
C ARG A 203 5.83 12.73 3.44
N ALA A 204 5.75 12.57 2.12
CA ALA A 204 5.22 13.59 1.23
C ALA A 204 3.74 13.93 1.55
N GLU A 205 2.92 12.92 1.86
CA GLU A 205 1.50 13.08 2.22
C GLU A 205 1.27 13.97 3.44
N VAL A 206 2.17 13.92 4.43
CA VAL A 206 2.09 14.77 5.63
C VAL A 206 2.83 16.11 5.47
N GLY A 207 3.27 16.44 4.25
CA GLY A 207 3.97 17.68 3.93
C GLY A 207 5.38 17.77 4.49
N LEU A 208 5.98 16.64 4.90
CA LEU A 208 7.37 16.61 5.35
C LEU A 208 8.29 16.59 4.14
N GLU A 209 9.37 17.37 4.21
CA GLU A 209 10.47 17.28 3.27
C GLU A 209 11.06 15.86 3.30
N VAL A 210 11.28 15.29 2.12
CA VAL A 210 11.78 13.92 1.99
C VAL A 210 13.26 13.97 1.64
N ASP A 211 14.09 13.68 2.63
CA ASP A 211 15.50 13.37 2.46
C ASP A 211 15.66 11.87 2.17
N ILE A 212 15.97 11.54 0.91
CA ILE A 212 16.12 10.16 0.44
C ILE A 212 17.35 9.49 1.05
N ALA A 213 18.44 10.23 1.26
CA ALA A 213 19.66 9.69 1.85
C ALA A 213 19.43 9.31 3.32
N ALA A 214 18.80 10.19 4.09
CA ALA A 214 18.43 9.90 5.47
C ALA A 214 17.44 8.73 5.56
N LEU A 215 16.51 8.63 4.60
CA LEU A 215 15.54 7.55 4.54
C LEU A 215 16.20 6.20 4.23
N TYR A 216 17.18 6.17 3.32
CA TYR A 216 18.00 4.99 3.05
C TYR A 216 18.78 4.56 4.30
N GLN A 217 19.48 5.50 4.95
CA GLN A 217 20.23 5.23 6.19
C GLN A 217 19.32 4.74 7.33
N GLN A 218 18.09 5.25 7.43
CA GLN A 218 17.12 4.77 8.41
C GLN A 218 16.72 3.31 8.14
N ALA A 219 16.52 2.94 6.87
CA ALA A 219 16.25 1.55 6.49
C ALA A 219 17.43 0.64 6.82
N GLU A 220 18.66 1.05 6.50
CA GLU A 220 19.89 0.32 6.84
C GLU A 220 20.03 0.08 8.35
N LYS A 221 19.83 1.12 9.18
CA LYS A 221 19.87 1.01 10.64
C LYS A 221 18.83 0.01 11.15
N LYS A 222 17.61 0.05 10.60
CA LYS A 222 16.52 -0.87 10.95
C LYS A 222 16.86 -2.32 10.58
N ILE A 223 17.39 -2.55 9.39
CA ILE A 223 17.86 -3.88 8.92
C ILE A 223 18.99 -4.39 9.82
N SER A 224 19.95 -3.53 10.15
CA SER A 224 21.08 -3.88 11.02
C SER A 224 20.61 -4.27 12.43
N ALA A 225 19.64 -3.55 12.99
CA ALA A 225 19.02 -3.90 14.27
C ALA A 225 18.33 -5.28 14.20
N TYR A 226 17.62 -5.58 13.12
CA TYR A 226 17.01 -6.90 12.92
C TYR A 226 18.05 -8.03 12.81
N LYS A 227 19.14 -7.80 12.07
CA LYS A 227 20.25 -8.76 12.00
C LYS A 227 20.90 -8.99 13.36
N ALA A 228 21.11 -7.94 14.16
CA ALA A 228 21.68 -8.05 15.49
C ALA A 228 20.75 -8.78 16.47
N ALA A 229 19.44 -8.51 16.41
CA ALA A 229 18.45 -9.25 17.19
C ALA A 229 18.42 -10.73 16.82
N ALA A 230 18.39 -11.06 15.53
CA ALA A 230 18.38 -12.44 15.05
C ALA A 230 19.62 -13.24 15.50
N ARG A 231 20.81 -12.59 15.52
CA ARG A 231 22.05 -13.21 16.01
C ARG A 231 22.05 -13.51 17.51
N ARG A 232 21.21 -12.85 18.32
CA ARG A 232 21.11 -13.14 19.77
C ARG A 232 20.33 -14.41 20.08
N PHE A 233 19.61 -14.96 19.11
CA PHE A 233 18.77 -16.16 19.27
C PHE A 233 19.45 -17.43 18.72
N TYR A 234 20.72 -17.33 18.29
CA TYR A 234 21.59 -18.44 17.91
C TYR A 234 22.88 -18.35 18.73
#